data_AF-A0A6I9Y897-F1
#
_entry.id   AF-A0A6I9Y897-F1
#
_cell.length_a   1.000
_cell.length_b   1.000
_cell.length_c   1.000
_cell.angle_alpha   90.00
_cell.angle_beta   90.00
_cell.angle_gamma   90.00
#
_symmetry.space_group_name_H-M   'P 1'
#
loop_
_entity.id
_entity.type
_entity.pdbx_description
1 polymer ?
#
loop_
_entity_poly.entity_id
_entity_poly.type
_entity_poly.pdbx_seq_one_letter_code
_entity_poly.pdbx_strand_id
1 'polypeptide(L)'
;MSQFHTRTGARSAYICKVRQKEFRQREALQKKSQETLKLQEEATKFSLESTARQEGISSPSSAIGVHKMANPKPSSSSSKPSGTVLDSTLYRIPSSNSSPPKSVPSKYELEITSPKKSVSFSGKEQVESIMEEYAQQVRDLQKKLSENTEQHEQQKFALRQSIIELQNGLENAMREKESLSELRRKESYSQEGHNSRLRATVEELQTASLLQEEMLKESSSQIDYLKKLVQGHDDVFEQLRSLLLHYEGGPDQNTYGYESVASVRVSYLPTAFARILQDFETEVLRLKSKFVPVRDFPPLSTVAYLHPEFEKCTGSP
;
A
#
# COMPACT_ATOMS: atom_id res chain seq x y z
N MET A 1 -34.90 37.03 13.32
CA MET A 1 -34.46 36.46 12.03
C MET A 1 -32.96 36.60 11.74
N SER A 2 -32.30 37.73 12.02
CA SER A 2 -30.91 38.03 11.58
C SER A 2 -29.85 36.90 11.77
N GLN A 3 -29.88 36.15 12.88
CA GLN A 3 -28.89 35.11 13.19
C GLN A 3 -28.87 33.90 12.23
N PHE A 4 -29.88 33.70 11.37
CA PHE A 4 -29.89 32.56 10.44
C PHE A 4 -29.04 32.77 9.18
N HIS A 5 -28.76 34.02 8.76
CA HIS A 5 -28.02 34.27 7.52
C HIS A 5 -26.50 34.09 7.65
N THR A 6 -25.93 34.38 8.82
CA THR A 6 -24.48 34.24 9.09
C THR A 6 -24.02 32.77 9.07
N ARG A 7 -24.84 31.86 9.60
CA ARG A 7 -24.52 30.42 9.71
C ARG A 7 -24.41 29.72 8.35
N THR A 8 -25.18 30.19 7.36
CA THR A 8 -25.14 29.67 5.98
C THR A 8 -23.89 30.12 5.23
N GLY A 9 -23.49 31.39 5.39
CA GLY A 9 -22.26 31.94 4.79
C GLY A 9 -21.00 31.19 5.22
N ALA A 10 -20.89 30.88 6.51
CA ALA A 10 -19.75 30.12 7.05
C ALA A 10 -19.61 28.71 6.42
N ARG A 11 -20.73 27.98 6.23
CA ARG A 11 -20.73 26.68 5.55
C ARG A 11 -20.33 26.79 4.08
N SER A 12 -20.83 27.79 3.36
CA SER A 12 -20.45 28.05 1.96
C SER A 12 -18.95 28.33 1.82
N ALA A 13 -18.40 29.19 2.68
CA ALA A 13 -16.97 29.51 2.70
C ALA A 13 -16.08 28.28 3.00
N TYR A 14 -16.53 27.37 3.88
CA TYR A 14 -15.82 26.13 4.15
C TYR A 14 -15.81 25.19 2.93
N ILE A 15 -16.98 24.95 2.30
CA ILE A 15 -17.09 24.10 1.10
C ILE A 15 -16.23 24.64 -0.04
N CYS A 16 -16.19 25.96 -0.23
CA CYS A 16 -15.36 26.60 -1.25
C CYS A 16 -13.86 26.38 -0.98
N LYS A 17 -13.40 26.53 0.28
CA LYS A 17 -12.01 26.24 0.68
C LYS A 17 -11.63 24.77 0.49
N VAL A 18 -12.53 23.83 0.80
CA VAL A 18 -12.30 22.39 0.56
C VAL A 18 -12.12 22.11 -0.93
N ARG A 19 -13.06 22.54 -1.78
CA ARG A 19 -12.95 22.37 -3.24
C ARG A 19 -11.67 23.01 -3.81
N GLN A 20 -11.26 24.18 -3.32
CA GLN A 20 -10.03 24.82 -3.78
C GLN A 20 -8.76 24.06 -3.34
N LYS A 21 -8.78 23.39 -2.17
CA LYS A 21 -7.69 22.48 -1.74
C LYS A 21 -7.65 21.24 -2.64
N GLU A 22 -8.78 20.60 -2.90
CA GLU A 22 -8.88 19.44 -3.79
C GLU A 22 -8.39 19.77 -5.21
N PHE A 23 -8.77 20.93 -5.76
CA PHE A 23 -8.33 21.36 -7.09
C PHE A 23 -6.80 21.45 -7.19
N ARG A 24 -6.16 22.17 -6.26
CA ARG A 24 -4.69 22.29 -6.21
C ARG A 24 -4.01 20.93 -6.00
N GLN A 25 -4.63 20.02 -5.25
CA GLN A 25 -4.10 18.68 -5.03
C GLN A 25 -4.18 17.80 -6.29
N ARG A 26 -5.26 17.92 -7.07
CA ARG A 26 -5.37 17.27 -8.40
C ARG A 26 -4.36 17.83 -9.40
N GLU A 27 -4.23 19.15 -9.46
CA GLU A 27 -3.28 19.87 -10.33
C GLU A 27 -1.82 19.47 -10.02
N ALA A 28 -1.44 19.40 -8.74
CA ALA A 28 -0.12 18.94 -8.31
C ALA A 28 0.13 17.45 -8.64
N LEU A 29 -0.87 16.58 -8.48
CA LEU A 29 -0.78 15.17 -8.87
C LEU A 29 -0.64 15.00 -10.39
N GLN A 30 -1.41 15.75 -11.18
CA GLN A 30 -1.35 15.74 -12.63
C GLN A 30 0.03 16.20 -13.13
N LYS A 31 0.56 17.32 -12.60
CA LYS A 31 1.90 17.79 -12.93
C LYS A 31 2.97 16.76 -12.59
N LYS A 32 2.93 16.17 -11.39
CA LYS A 32 3.88 15.12 -10.98
C LYS A 32 3.80 13.89 -11.90
N SER A 33 2.60 13.49 -12.32
CA SER A 33 2.41 12.39 -13.27
C SER A 33 3.05 12.69 -14.63
N GLN A 34 2.89 13.92 -15.12
CA GLN A 34 3.50 14.38 -16.39
C GLN A 34 5.03 14.46 -16.32
N GLU A 35 5.59 14.94 -15.20
CA GLU A 35 7.04 14.94 -14.95
C GLU A 35 7.59 13.51 -14.86
N THR A 36 6.87 12.58 -14.23
CA THR A 36 7.26 11.17 -14.14
C THR A 36 7.24 10.49 -15.51
N LEU A 37 6.22 10.74 -16.32
CA LEU A 37 6.12 10.24 -17.70
C LEU A 37 7.30 10.73 -18.55
N LYS A 38 7.64 12.02 -18.46
CA LYS A 38 8.76 12.62 -19.20
C LYS A 38 10.11 11.99 -18.82
N LEU A 39 10.35 11.74 -17.54
CA LEU A 39 11.57 11.05 -17.07
C LEU A 39 11.64 9.59 -17.58
N GLN A 40 10.49 8.90 -17.69
CA GLN A 40 10.43 7.55 -18.26
C GLN A 40 10.71 7.54 -19.77
N GLU A 41 10.20 8.52 -20.50
CA GLU A 41 10.48 8.75 -21.93
C GLU A 41 11.98 9.04 -22.15
N GLU A 42 12.57 9.94 -21.35
CA GLU A 42 13.99 10.31 -21.40
C GLU A 42 14.90 9.12 -21.08
N ALA A 43 14.57 8.31 -20.06
CA ALA A 43 15.31 7.09 -19.73
C ALA A 43 15.21 6.02 -20.83
N THR A 44 14.04 5.86 -21.46
CA THR A 44 13.83 4.92 -22.57
C THR A 44 14.60 5.37 -23.81
N LYS A 45 14.60 6.67 -24.12
CA LYS A 45 15.41 7.25 -25.19
C LYS A 45 16.90 7.02 -24.93
N PHE A 46 17.39 7.28 -23.72
CA PHE A 46 18.80 7.05 -23.36
C PHE A 46 19.20 5.57 -23.53
N SER A 47 18.31 4.63 -23.17
CA SER A 47 18.54 3.20 -23.39
C SER A 47 18.65 2.83 -24.87
N LEU A 48 17.80 3.40 -25.73
CA LEU A 48 17.82 3.16 -27.19
C LEU A 48 19.03 3.80 -27.89
N GLU A 49 19.42 5.00 -27.48
CA GLU A 49 20.61 5.69 -28.02
C GLU A 49 21.92 5.02 -27.55
N SER A 50 21.88 4.32 -26.41
CA SER A 50 22.99 3.49 -25.93
C SER A 50 23.19 2.22 -26.76
N THR A 51 22.11 1.48 -27.08
CA THR A 51 22.22 0.24 -27.88
C THR A 51 22.58 0.52 -29.33
N ALA A 52 22.09 1.62 -29.91
CA ALA A 52 22.43 2.04 -31.28
C ALA A 52 23.94 2.33 -31.50
N ARG A 53 24.73 2.51 -30.43
CA ARG A 53 26.19 2.67 -30.51
C ARG A 53 26.96 1.36 -30.34
N GLN A 54 26.28 0.24 -30.10
CA GLN A 54 26.90 -1.06 -29.83
C GLN A 54 26.66 -2.11 -30.93
N GLU A 55 25.81 -1.81 -31.93
CA GLU A 55 25.66 -2.59 -33.17
C GLU A 55 26.87 -2.40 -34.11
N GLY A 56 28.06 -2.78 -33.64
CA GLY A 56 29.34 -2.42 -34.26
C GLY A 56 30.47 -3.44 -34.14
N ILE A 57 30.28 -4.62 -33.55
CA ILE A 57 31.23 -5.75 -33.59
C ILE A 57 30.51 -7.11 -33.36
N SER A 58 30.71 -8.04 -34.30
CA SER A 58 30.50 -9.51 -34.27
C SER A 58 29.20 -10.12 -33.67
N SER A 59 28.34 -10.62 -34.57
CA SER A 59 28.03 -12.05 -34.85
C SER A 59 27.81 -13.10 -33.72
N PRO A 60 26.98 -14.15 -33.95
CA PRO A 60 26.16 -14.76 -32.91
C PRO A 60 26.60 -16.15 -32.40
N SER A 61 25.97 -16.59 -31.30
CA SER A 61 25.85 -18.02 -30.96
C SER A 61 24.48 -18.38 -30.36
N SER A 62 24.04 -19.60 -30.67
CA SER A 62 22.83 -20.30 -30.22
C SER A 62 22.84 -20.67 -28.72
N ALA A 63 21.75 -21.08 -28.06
CA ALA A 63 20.30 -20.90 -28.27
C ALA A 63 19.52 -21.48 -27.06
N ILE A 64 18.23 -21.11 -26.91
CA ILE A 64 17.15 -21.81 -26.17
C ILE A 64 17.40 -22.16 -24.68
N GLY A 65 16.59 -21.57 -23.78
CA GLY A 65 16.59 -21.89 -22.34
C GLY A 65 15.34 -21.41 -21.60
N VAL A 66 14.14 -21.79 -22.06
CA VAL A 66 12.86 -21.30 -21.50
C VAL A 66 12.53 -21.97 -20.18
N HIS A 67 12.47 -21.20 -19.08
CA HIS A 67 11.86 -21.64 -17.81
C HIS A 67 10.67 -20.76 -17.42
N LYS A 68 9.61 -21.41 -16.93
CA LYS A 68 8.31 -20.79 -16.61
C LYS A 68 8.32 -20.13 -15.23
N MET A 69 7.53 -19.08 -15.09
CA MET A 69 7.14 -18.52 -13.80
C MET A 69 6.48 -19.57 -12.90
N ALA A 70 6.84 -19.60 -11.61
CA ALA A 70 6.11 -20.27 -10.55
C ALA A 70 6.10 -19.39 -9.29
N ASN A 71 4.96 -19.38 -8.58
CA ASN A 71 4.64 -18.42 -7.53
C ASN A 71 5.00 -18.94 -6.11
N PRO A 72 5.63 -18.13 -5.24
CA PRO A 72 5.75 -18.44 -3.81
C PRO A 72 4.73 -17.67 -2.95
N LYS A 73 3.84 -18.41 -2.27
CA LYS A 73 3.04 -17.90 -1.13
C LYS A 73 3.74 -18.34 0.18
N PRO A 74 3.86 -17.49 1.22
CA PRO A 74 4.71 -17.81 2.36
C PRO A 74 4.07 -18.79 3.36
N SER A 75 4.90 -19.62 3.99
CA SER A 75 4.56 -20.42 5.16
C SER A 75 5.77 -20.52 6.11
N SER A 76 5.53 -20.33 7.40
CA SER A 76 6.54 -20.34 8.46
C SER A 76 6.92 -21.75 8.94
N SER A 77 8.20 -21.97 9.22
CA SER A 77 8.64 -22.91 10.28
C SER A 77 10.09 -22.59 10.72
N SER A 78 10.47 -23.07 11.90
CA SER A 78 11.73 -22.71 12.59
C SER A 78 12.70 -23.89 12.77
N SER A 79 13.99 -23.68 12.52
CA SER A 79 15.06 -24.56 13.03
C SER A 79 16.41 -23.82 13.13
N LYS A 80 17.21 -24.17 14.14
CA LYS A 80 18.66 -23.85 14.24
C LYS A 80 19.45 -24.97 13.55
N PRO A 81 20.64 -24.67 13.01
CA PRO A 81 21.90 -25.09 13.66
C PRO A 81 22.77 -23.85 14.00
N SER A 82 23.62 -23.82 15.03
CA SER A 82 24.83 -24.65 15.30
C SER A 82 25.88 -24.52 14.19
N GLY A 83 27.04 -23.96 14.55
CA GLY A 83 28.00 -23.46 13.57
C GLY A 83 28.97 -24.50 13.00
N THR A 84 29.65 -24.09 11.93
CA THR A 84 30.88 -24.71 11.44
C THR A 84 31.98 -23.67 11.31
N VAL A 85 33.13 -24.03 11.87
CA VAL A 85 34.43 -23.40 11.62
C VAL A 85 34.68 -23.30 10.11
N LEU A 86 35.13 -22.15 9.62
CA LEU A 86 35.79 -22.06 8.32
C LEU A 86 37.29 -22.26 8.53
N ASP A 87 37.77 -23.44 8.16
CA ASP A 87 39.20 -23.76 8.19
C ASP A 87 39.91 -23.25 6.91
N SER A 88 41.20 -23.04 7.09
CA SER A 88 42.27 -22.72 6.16
C SER A 88 42.08 -23.13 4.70
N THR A 89 42.14 -22.12 3.81
CA THR A 89 42.82 -22.30 2.51
C THR A 89 43.88 -21.20 2.35
N LEU A 90 45.11 -21.46 2.83
CA LEU A 90 46.25 -20.63 2.46
C LEU A 90 46.48 -20.75 0.95
N TYR A 91 46.53 -19.61 0.25
CA TYR A 91 47.05 -19.54 -1.11
C TYR A 91 48.58 -19.78 -1.10
N ARG A 92 48.97 -21.06 -1.08
CA ARG A 92 50.37 -21.49 -1.18
C ARG A 92 50.90 -21.19 -2.58
N ILE A 93 51.83 -20.25 -2.65
CA ILE A 93 52.53 -19.82 -3.87
C ILE A 93 53.25 -21.02 -4.51
N PRO A 94 53.03 -21.33 -5.80
CA PRO A 94 53.92 -22.19 -6.58
C PRO A 94 55.17 -21.38 -6.95
N SER A 95 56.19 -21.41 -6.08
CA SER A 95 57.47 -20.77 -6.38
C SER A 95 58.23 -21.61 -7.40
N SER A 96 58.15 -21.21 -8.68
CA SER A 96 58.86 -21.86 -9.79
C SER A 96 60.37 -21.59 -9.72
N ASN A 97 61.04 -22.26 -8.79
CA ASN A 97 62.48 -22.18 -8.57
C ASN A 97 63.23 -22.89 -9.71
N SER A 98 63.46 -22.19 -10.82
CA SER A 98 64.22 -22.66 -11.97
C SER A 98 65.69 -22.92 -11.62
N SER A 99 65.96 -24.11 -11.07
CA SER A 99 67.31 -24.56 -10.77
C SER A 99 68.08 -24.80 -12.07
N PRO A 100 69.31 -24.28 -12.23
CA PRO A 100 70.09 -24.51 -13.43
C PRO A 100 70.53 -25.99 -13.52
N PRO A 101 70.59 -26.58 -14.73
CA PRO A 101 71.03 -27.96 -14.89
C PRO A 101 72.52 -28.09 -14.53
N LYS A 102 72.82 -28.94 -13.53
CA LYS A 102 74.19 -29.32 -13.19
C LYS A 102 74.74 -30.27 -14.25
N SER A 103 75.54 -29.77 -15.19
CA SER A 103 76.44 -30.62 -15.96
C SER A 103 77.60 -31.10 -15.07
N VAL A 104 77.85 -32.41 -15.08
CA VAL A 104 79.03 -33.05 -14.47
C VAL A 104 80.03 -33.41 -15.59
N PRO A 105 81.31 -33.71 -15.27
CA PRO A 105 82.42 -33.25 -16.11
C PRO A 105 82.60 -34.03 -17.40
N SER A 106 82.92 -33.31 -18.49
CA SER A 106 83.49 -33.91 -19.69
C SER A 106 84.90 -34.42 -19.38
N LYS A 107 85.02 -35.74 -19.22
CA LYS A 107 86.27 -36.46 -18.96
C LYS A 107 86.77 -37.03 -20.29
N TYR A 108 87.86 -36.47 -20.81
CA TYR A 108 88.66 -36.99 -21.95
C TYR A 108 87.86 -37.21 -23.26
N GLU A 109 88.30 -36.66 -24.39
CA GLU A 109 89.44 -37.25 -25.09
C GLU A 109 90.27 -36.18 -25.82
N LEU A 110 91.58 -36.19 -25.58
CA LEU A 110 92.55 -35.34 -26.28
C LEU A 110 93.22 -36.17 -27.38
N GLU A 111 92.47 -36.48 -28.45
CA GLU A 111 93.02 -37.20 -29.61
C GLU A 111 93.96 -36.30 -30.42
N ILE A 112 95.25 -36.31 -30.05
CA ILE A 112 96.33 -35.76 -30.89
C ILE A 112 96.76 -36.85 -31.89
N THR A 113 95.84 -37.22 -32.80
CA THR A 113 96.07 -38.19 -33.87
C THR A 113 96.52 -37.51 -35.15
N SER A 114 97.72 -36.92 -35.15
CA SER A 114 98.24 -36.15 -36.30
C SER A 114 98.53 -37.03 -37.54
N PRO A 115 97.84 -36.86 -38.68
CA PRO A 115 98.28 -37.44 -39.93
C PRO A 115 99.37 -36.56 -40.55
N LYS A 116 100.63 -37.00 -40.49
CA LYS A 116 101.74 -36.32 -41.17
C LYS A 116 101.57 -36.40 -42.71
N LYS A 117 100.87 -35.43 -43.29
CA LYS A 117 100.95 -35.10 -44.71
C LYS A 117 101.65 -33.75 -44.87
N SER A 118 102.86 -33.80 -45.39
CA SER A 118 103.64 -32.61 -45.75
C SER A 118 103.02 -31.90 -46.96
N VAL A 119 102.21 -30.88 -46.69
CA VAL A 119 101.84 -29.85 -47.69
C VAL A 119 102.52 -28.55 -47.28
N SER A 120 103.02 -27.82 -48.28
CA SER A 120 103.79 -26.59 -48.09
C SER A 120 102.98 -25.44 -47.51
N PHE A 121 103.42 -24.96 -46.34
CA PHE A 121 103.50 -23.54 -46.01
C PHE A 121 102.22 -22.67 -46.21
N SER A 122 101.19 -22.86 -45.38
CA SER A 122 100.23 -21.77 -45.08
C SER A 122 99.79 -21.71 -43.61
N GLY A 123 100.75 -21.88 -42.69
CA GLY A 123 100.48 -21.76 -41.24
C GLY A 123 100.04 -20.36 -40.80
N LYS A 124 100.37 -19.31 -41.56
CA LYS A 124 99.91 -17.94 -41.29
C LYS A 124 98.39 -17.83 -41.47
N GLU A 125 97.88 -18.34 -42.58
CA GLU A 125 96.46 -18.28 -42.99
C GLU A 125 95.55 -19.03 -42.01
N GLN A 126 96.02 -20.15 -41.45
CA GLN A 126 95.28 -20.88 -40.41
C GLN A 126 95.21 -20.11 -39.07
N VAL A 127 96.30 -19.44 -38.66
CA VAL A 127 96.30 -18.59 -37.46
C VAL A 127 95.44 -17.34 -37.67
N GLU A 128 95.49 -16.75 -38.86
CA GLU A 128 94.69 -15.57 -39.24
C GLU A 128 93.20 -15.91 -39.27
N SER A 129 92.82 -17.08 -39.80
CA SER A 129 91.46 -17.63 -39.74
C SER A 129 90.95 -17.82 -38.30
N ILE A 130 91.78 -18.38 -37.39
CA ILE A 130 91.42 -18.53 -35.97
C ILE A 130 91.23 -17.16 -35.29
N MET A 131 92.06 -16.16 -35.62
CA MET A 131 91.89 -14.79 -35.10
C MET A 131 90.61 -14.13 -35.63
N GLU A 132 90.27 -14.32 -36.91
CA GLU A 132 89.02 -13.84 -37.51
C GLU A 132 87.79 -14.50 -36.85
N GLU A 133 87.84 -15.81 -36.58
CA GLU A 133 86.76 -16.55 -35.90
C GLU A 133 86.55 -16.07 -34.45
N TYR A 134 87.63 -15.86 -33.68
CA TYR A 134 87.52 -15.25 -32.34
C TYR A 134 87.04 -13.80 -32.41
N ALA A 135 87.49 -13.01 -33.39
CA ALA A 135 87.00 -11.64 -33.58
C ALA A 135 85.50 -11.62 -33.91
N GLN A 136 85.03 -12.55 -34.74
CA GLN A 136 83.60 -12.74 -35.02
C GLN A 136 82.82 -13.16 -33.77
N GLN A 137 83.33 -14.12 -33.00
CA GLN A 137 82.72 -14.54 -31.74
C GLN A 137 82.59 -13.38 -30.73
N VAL A 138 83.57 -12.48 -30.65
CA VAL A 138 83.49 -11.25 -29.85
C VAL A 138 82.40 -10.30 -30.39
N ARG A 139 82.32 -10.09 -31.71
CA ARG A 139 81.25 -9.28 -32.34
C ARG A 139 79.85 -9.84 -32.01
N ASP A 140 79.67 -11.15 -32.11
CA ASP A 140 78.39 -11.81 -31.84
C ASP A 140 78.01 -11.81 -30.35
N LEU A 141 78.98 -11.98 -29.44
CA LEU A 141 78.76 -11.84 -28.01
C LEU A 141 78.40 -10.40 -27.60
N GLN A 142 79.05 -9.40 -28.19
CA GLN A 142 78.71 -7.98 -27.98
C GLN A 142 77.29 -7.66 -28.49
N LYS A 143 76.95 -8.11 -29.70
CA LYS A 143 75.60 -7.97 -30.27
C LYS A 143 74.55 -8.60 -29.37
N LYS A 144 74.74 -9.85 -28.96
CA LYS A 144 73.81 -10.59 -28.07
C LYS A 144 73.68 -9.93 -26.69
N LEU A 145 74.74 -9.31 -26.17
CA LEU A 145 74.69 -8.54 -24.92
C LEU A 145 73.87 -7.25 -25.07
N SER A 146 74.01 -6.53 -26.19
CA SER A 146 73.17 -5.36 -26.48
C SER A 146 71.69 -5.71 -26.68
N GLU A 147 71.37 -6.78 -27.42
CA GLU A 147 70.00 -7.26 -27.63
C GLU A 147 69.32 -7.65 -26.31
N ASN A 148 70.04 -8.35 -25.42
CA ASN A 148 69.55 -8.71 -24.09
C ASN A 148 69.33 -7.47 -23.21
N THR A 149 70.22 -6.47 -23.30
CA THR A 149 70.09 -5.20 -22.56
C THR A 149 68.88 -4.41 -23.02
N GLU A 150 68.61 -4.36 -24.34
CA GLU A 150 67.41 -3.73 -24.88
C GLU A 150 66.13 -4.48 -24.44
N GLN A 151 66.10 -5.81 -24.57
CA GLN A 151 64.97 -6.64 -24.13
C GLN A 151 64.66 -6.45 -22.64
N HIS A 152 65.68 -6.34 -21.78
CA HIS A 152 65.51 -6.04 -20.36
C HIS A 152 64.84 -4.68 -20.14
N GLU A 153 65.29 -3.61 -20.81
CA GLU A 153 64.69 -2.28 -20.66
C GLU A 153 63.27 -2.22 -21.26
N GLN A 154 62.99 -2.94 -22.36
CA GLN A 154 61.64 -3.08 -22.91
C GLN A 154 60.69 -3.79 -21.92
N GLN A 155 61.12 -4.92 -21.32
CA GLN A 155 60.32 -5.63 -20.29
C GLN A 155 60.07 -4.75 -19.05
N LYS A 156 61.10 -4.06 -18.59
CA LYS A 156 61.05 -3.10 -17.47
C LYS A 156 60.10 -1.93 -17.76
N PHE A 157 60.03 -1.45 -19.00
CA PHE A 157 59.05 -0.45 -19.42
C PHE A 157 57.62 -1.01 -19.41
N ALA A 158 57.40 -2.19 -20.03
CA ALA A 158 56.09 -2.85 -20.07
C ALA A 158 55.55 -3.16 -18.66
N LEU A 159 56.40 -3.61 -17.73
CA LEU A 159 56.03 -3.84 -16.34
C LEU A 159 55.62 -2.54 -15.63
N ARG A 160 56.33 -1.43 -15.85
CA ARG A 160 55.96 -0.12 -15.29
C ARG A 160 54.62 0.38 -15.83
N GLN A 161 54.39 0.22 -17.13
CA GLN A 161 53.12 0.57 -17.77
C GLN A 161 51.96 -0.25 -17.19
N SER A 162 52.13 -1.58 -17.08
CA SER A 162 51.13 -2.47 -16.49
C SER A 162 50.82 -2.15 -15.02
N ILE A 163 51.84 -1.76 -14.22
CA ILE A 163 51.62 -1.30 -12.84
C ILE A 163 50.73 -0.05 -12.79
N ILE A 164 50.97 0.93 -13.67
CA ILE A 164 50.15 2.16 -13.75
C ILE A 164 48.71 1.84 -14.16
N GLU A 165 48.53 0.95 -15.16
CA GLU A 165 47.22 0.51 -15.63
C GLU A 165 46.43 -0.22 -14.53
N LEU A 166 47.07 -1.12 -13.79
CA LEU A 166 46.47 -1.84 -12.66
C LEU A 166 46.13 -0.90 -11.49
N GLN A 167 46.97 0.09 -11.20
CA GLN A 167 46.70 1.10 -10.17
C GLN A 167 45.51 1.98 -10.54
N ASN A 168 45.44 2.47 -11.78
CA ASN A 168 44.33 3.26 -12.30
C ASN A 168 43.03 2.43 -12.34
N GLY A 169 43.10 1.18 -12.81
CA GLY A 169 41.97 0.25 -12.81
C GLY A 169 41.41 -0.01 -11.40
N LEU A 170 42.29 -0.19 -10.41
CA LEU A 170 41.90 -0.34 -9.01
C LEU A 170 41.24 0.92 -8.45
N GLU A 171 41.79 2.12 -8.73
CA GLU A 171 41.19 3.38 -8.25
C GLU A 171 39.79 3.60 -8.86
N ASN A 172 39.63 3.37 -10.17
CA ASN A 172 38.35 3.49 -10.84
C ASN A 172 37.32 2.49 -10.28
N ALA A 173 37.69 1.22 -10.11
CA ALA A 173 36.82 0.21 -9.51
C ALA A 173 36.43 0.55 -8.05
N MET A 174 37.35 1.15 -7.27
CA MET A 174 37.02 1.67 -5.93
C MET A 174 36.05 2.85 -5.98
N ARG A 175 36.19 3.76 -6.95
CA ARG A 175 35.32 4.93 -7.17
C ARG A 175 33.91 4.51 -7.61
N GLU A 176 33.81 3.54 -8.52
CA GLU A 176 32.55 2.93 -8.97
C GLU A 176 31.83 2.22 -7.81
N LYS A 177 32.55 1.42 -7.03
CA LYS A 177 32.00 0.74 -5.84
C LYS A 177 31.41 1.75 -4.84
N GLU A 178 32.08 2.88 -4.61
CA GLU A 178 31.58 3.92 -3.71
C GLU A 178 30.36 4.65 -4.28
N SER A 179 30.39 5.00 -5.57
CA SER A 179 29.24 5.59 -6.27
C SER A 179 28.00 4.69 -6.20
N LEU A 180 28.18 3.38 -6.42
CA LEU A 180 27.12 2.38 -6.36
C LEU A 180 26.62 2.17 -4.91
N SER A 181 27.51 2.21 -3.91
CA SER A 181 27.15 2.22 -2.50
C SER A 181 26.25 3.42 -2.16
N GLU A 182 26.64 4.61 -2.62
CA GLU A 182 25.91 5.84 -2.37
C GLU A 182 24.55 5.89 -3.09
N LEU A 183 24.47 5.35 -4.32
CA LEU A 183 23.24 5.19 -5.08
C LEU A 183 22.25 4.25 -4.35
N ARG A 184 22.72 3.06 -3.94
CA ARG A 184 21.91 2.07 -3.22
C ARG A 184 21.43 2.60 -1.86
N ARG A 185 22.22 3.46 -1.21
CA ARG A 185 21.84 4.20 0.01
C ARG A 185 20.74 5.23 -0.25
N LYS A 186 20.86 6.03 -1.34
CA LYS A 186 19.85 7.02 -1.77
C LYS A 186 18.52 6.34 -2.14
N GLU A 187 18.59 5.24 -2.88
CA GLU A 187 17.45 4.40 -3.24
C GLU A 187 16.74 3.86 -2.00
N SER A 188 17.46 3.21 -1.08
CA SER A 188 16.91 2.68 0.17
C SER A 188 16.21 3.74 1.02
N TYR A 189 16.81 4.92 1.19
CA TYR A 189 16.20 6.04 1.91
C TYR A 189 14.92 6.55 1.23
N SER A 190 14.93 6.68 -0.10
CA SER A 190 13.74 7.05 -0.87
C SER A 190 12.63 6.01 -0.68
N GLN A 191 12.97 4.73 -0.80
CA GLN A 191 12.03 3.61 -0.72
C GLN A 191 11.38 3.50 0.66
N GLU A 192 12.10 3.70 1.77
CA GLU A 192 11.44 3.74 3.08
C GLU A 192 10.55 4.98 3.25
N GLY A 193 10.91 6.12 2.64
CA GLY A 193 10.01 7.26 2.51
C GLY A 193 8.73 6.93 1.70
N HIS A 194 8.80 6.04 0.71
CA HIS A 194 7.63 5.50 0.02
C HIS A 194 6.81 4.53 0.88
N ASN A 195 7.46 3.56 1.53
CA ASN A 195 6.83 2.60 2.45
C ASN A 195 6.09 3.31 3.58
N SER A 196 6.72 4.29 4.24
CA SER A 196 6.15 5.02 5.37
C SER A 196 4.95 5.89 4.98
N ARG A 197 4.93 6.47 3.77
CA ARG A 197 3.73 7.16 3.23
C ARG A 197 2.61 6.17 2.93
N LEU A 198 2.91 5.03 2.31
CA LEU A 198 1.92 4.00 2.03
C LEU A 198 1.29 3.44 3.31
N ARG A 199 2.11 3.20 4.35
CA ARG A 199 1.68 2.74 5.68
C ARG A 199 0.68 3.72 6.30
N ALA A 200 1.02 5.01 6.35
CA ALA A 200 0.14 6.06 6.86
C ALA A 200 -1.19 6.14 6.08
N THR A 201 -1.17 6.08 4.74
CA THR A 201 -2.41 6.10 3.95
C THR A 201 -3.27 4.84 4.16
N VAL A 202 -2.66 3.67 4.43
CA VAL A 202 -3.42 2.46 4.82
C VAL A 202 -4.07 2.64 6.18
N GLU A 203 -3.36 3.20 7.17
CA GLU A 203 -3.89 3.49 8.50
C GLU A 203 -5.03 4.54 8.46
N GLU A 204 -4.88 5.59 7.64
CA GLU A 204 -5.94 6.59 7.37
C GLU A 204 -7.19 5.95 6.75
N LEU A 205 -7.01 5.08 5.74
CA LEU A 205 -8.13 4.38 5.06
C LEU A 205 -8.82 3.37 5.98
N GLN A 206 -8.07 2.64 6.81
CA GLN A 206 -8.64 1.74 7.82
C GLN A 206 -9.47 2.51 8.85
N THR A 207 -8.94 3.63 9.34
CA THR A 207 -9.66 4.52 10.28
C THR A 207 -10.94 5.09 9.67
N ALA A 208 -10.89 5.54 8.41
CA ALA A 208 -12.07 6.03 7.69
C ALA A 208 -13.11 4.92 7.45
N SER A 209 -12.67 3.69 7.14
CA SER A 209 -13.57 2.54 6.93
C SER A 209 -14.30 2.15 8.21
N LEU A 210 -13.60 2.10 9.35
CA LEU A 210 -14.20 1.79 10.66
C LEU A 210 -15.23 2.86 11.06
N LEU A 211 -14.90 4.15 10.89
CA LEU A 211 -15.83 5.25 11.15
C LEU A 211 -17.08 5.16 10.25
N GLN A 212 -16.92 4.80 8.97
CA GLN A 212 -18.05 4.61 8.06
C GLN A 212 -18.93 3.42 8.49
N GLU A 213 -18.34 2.32 8.98
CA GLU A 213 -19.08 1.17 9.49
C GLU A 213 -19.88 1.53 10.76
N GLU A 214 -19.29 2.27 11.69
CA GLU A 214 -20.00 2.76 12.89
C GLU A 214 -21.15 3.71 12.53
N MET A 215 -20.95 4.64 11.59
CA MET A 215 -22.02 5.54 11.13
C MET A 215 -23.17 4.79 10.44
N LEU A 216 -22.87 3.74 9.66
CA LEU A 216 -23.89 2.88 9.05
C LEU A 216 -24.67 2.09 10.10
N LYS A 217 -23.98 1.58 11.13
CA LYS A 217 -24.58 0.85 12.26
C LYS A 217 -25.47 1.75 13.12
N GLU A 218 -25.04 2.98 13.41
CA GLU A 218 -25.86 4.00 14.10
C GLU A 218 -27.10 4.36 13.26
N SER A 219 -26.93 4.61 11.96
CA SER A 219 -28.04 4.93 11.06
C SER A 219 -29.06 3.79 10.95
N SER A 220 -28.63 2.53 10.85
CA SER A 220 -29.53 1.37 10.89
C SER A 220 -30.27 1.28 12.22
N SER A 221 -29.59 1.53 13.34
CA SER A 221 -30.20 1.52 14.68
C SER A 221 -31.26 2.61 14.83
N GLN A 222 -31.04 3.79 14.25
CA GLN A 222 -32.01 4.88 14.21
C GLN A 222 -33.21 4.54 13.32
N ILE A 223 -32.99 3.91 12.15
CA ILE A 223 -34.04 3.43 11.26
C ILE A 223 -34.92 2.38 11.96
N ASP A 224 -34.32 1.42 12.66
CA ASP A 224 -35.06 0.37 13.36
C ASP A 224 -35.79 0.87 14.61
N TYR A 225 -35.29 1.92 15.27
CA TYR A 225 -36.04 2.66 16.27
C TYR A 225 -37.27 3.36 15.67
N LEU A 226 -37.11 4.07 14.54
CA LEU A 226 -38.22 4.76 13.87
C LEU A 226 -39.28 3.78 13.34
N LYS A 227 -38.90 2.62 12.80
CA LYS A 227 -39.83 1.54 12.42
C LYS A 227 -40.69 1.10 13.61
N LYS A 228 -40.08 0.86 14.78
CA LYS A 228 -40.80 0.47 16.00
C LYS A 228 -41.76 1.57 16.50
N LEU A 229 -41.37 2.83 16.38
CA LEU A 229 -42.23 3.96 16.74
C LEU A 229 -43.44 4.08 15.80
N VAL A 230 -43.23 3.92 14.48
CA VAL A 230 -44.33 3.91 13.49
C VAL A 230 -45.26 2.72 13.72
N GLN A 231 -44.73 1.51 13.88
CA GLN A 231 -45.53 0.32 14.21
C GLN A 231 -46.39 0.54 15.46
N GLY A 232 -45.80 1.10 16.54
CA GLY A 232 -46.55 1.40 17.77
C GLY A 232 -47.64 2.48 17.60
N HIS A 233 -47.54 3.34 16.58
CA HIS A 233 -48.65 4.25 16.21
C HIS A 233 -49.72 3.51 15.40
N ASP A 234 -49.32 2.68 14.43
CA ASP A 234 -50.25 1.87 13.63
C ASP A 234 -51.05 0.88 14.49
N ASP A 235 -50.40 0.22 15.46
CA ASP A 235 -51.02 -0.64 16.46
C ASP A 235 -52.11 0.10 17.28
N VAL A 236 -51.90 1.39 17.56
CA VAL A 236 -52.89 2.24 18.25
C VAL A 236 -54.02 2.67 17.32
N PHE A 237 -53.73 2.97 16.04
CA PHE A 237 -54.78 3.29 15.06
C PHE A 237 -55.67 2.08 14.76
N GLU A 238 -55.15 0.85 14.74
CA GLU A 238 -55.95 -0.36 14.63
C GLU A 238 -56.84 -0.61 15.86
N GLN A 239 -56.33 -0.39 17.08
CA GLN A 239 -57.16 -0.45 18.29
C GLN A 239 -58.32 0.57 18.24
N LEU A 240 -58.05 1.79 17.79
CA LEU A 240 -59.06 2.84 17.62
C LEU A 240 -60.08 2.48 16.52
N ARG A 241 -59.67 1.87 15.41
CA ARG A 241 -60.58 1.33 14.38
C ARG A 241 -61.47 0.22 14.93
N SER A 242 -60.90 -0.73 15.67
CA SER A 242 -61.67 -1.82 16.28
C SER A 242 -62.74 -1.28 17.25
N LEU A 243 -62.40 -0.26 18.05
CA LEU A 243 -63.35 0.39 18.95
C LEU A 243 -64.51 1.07 18.20
N LEU A 244 -64.21 1.77 17.10
CA LEU A 244 -65.25 2.36 16.23
C LEU A 244 -66.13 1.28 15.58
N LEU A 245 -65.54 0.16 15.15
CA LEU A 245 -66.26 -0.94 14.51
C LEU A 245 -67.20 -1.65 15.50
N HIS A 246 -66.79 -1.79 16.77
CA HIS A 246 -67.65 -2.30 17.83
C HIS A 246 -68.83 -1.37 18.15
N TYR A 247 -68.72 -0.06 17.86
CA TYR A 247 -69.80 0.91 18.02
C TYR A 247 -70.78 0.88 16.84
N GLU A 248 -70.31 0.73 15.59
CA GLU A 248 -71.17 0.60 14.39
C GLU A 248 -72.04 -0.69 14.41
N GLY A 249 -71.68 -1.68 15.23
CA GLY A 249 -72.48 -2.88 15.49
C GLY A 249 -73.69 -2.70 16.45
N GLY A 250 -73.98 -1.47 16.89
CA GLY A 250 -75.13 -1.16 17.74
C GLY A 250 -76.49 -1.23 17.00
N PRO A 251 -77.62 -1.35 17.72
CA PRO A 251 -78.94 -1.63 17.14
C PRO A 251 -79.64 -0.45 16.43
N ASP A 252 -79.07 0.77 16.44
CA ASP A 252 -79.59 1.95 15.76
C ASP A 252 -78.57 2.43 14.71
N GLN A 253 -78.62 1.81 13.53
CA GLN A 253 -77.50 1.79 12.58
C GLN A 253 -77.63 2.81 11.45
N ASN A 254 -77.28 4.07 11.75
CA ASN A 254 -76.99 5.07 10.71
C ASN A 254 -75.59 4.82 10.14
N THR A 255 -75.51 4.15 8.98
CA THR A 255 -74.25 3.86 8.27
C THR A 255 -73.43 5.14 8.09
N TYR A 256 -72.15 5.11 8.48
CA TYR A 256 -71.27 6.27 8.31
C TYR A 256 -71.19 6.64 6.82
N GLY A 257 -71.38 7.93 6.49
CA GLY A 257 -71.48 8.42 5.11
C GLY A 257 -70.15 8.46 4.33
N TYR A 258 -69.24 7.54 4.63
CA TYR A 258 -67.92 7.35 4.03
C TYR A 258 -67.55 5.86 4.08
N GLU A 259 -66.45 5.48 3.42
CA GLU A 259 -65.87 4.12 3.48
C GLU A 259 -66.03 3.45 4.86
N SER A 260 -66.60 2.22 4.86
CA SER A 260 -66.93 1.41 6.06
C SER A 260 -65.85 1.49 7.13
N VAL A 261 -66.20 1.43 8.42
CA VAL A 261 -65.26 1.72 9.53
C VAL A 261 -63.95 0.90 9.47
N ALA A 262 -64.01 -0.33 8.93
CA ALA A 262 -62.84 -1.18 8.67
C ALA A 262 -61.82 -0.63 7.65
N SER A 263 -62.16 0.40 6.86
CA SER A 263 -61.29 1.05 5.87
C SER A 263 -61.09 2.55 6.11
N VAL A 264 -61.54 3.11 7.25
CA VAL A 264 -61.36 4.52 7.58
C VAL A 264 -59.86 4.89 7.65
N ARG A 265 -59.42 5.75 6.74
CA ARG A 265 -58.05 6.28 6.69
C ARG A 265 -57.77 7.12 7.94
N VAL A 266 -56.54 7.02 8.48
CA VAL A 266 -56.14 7.61 9.79
C VAL A 266 -56.51 9.10 9.92
N SER A 267 -56.42 9.86 8.83
CA SER A 267 -56.78 11.28 8.76
C SER A 267 -58.24 11.62 9.12
N TYR A 268 -59.16 10.65 9.07
CA TYR A 268 -60.59 10.84 9.36
C TYR A 268 -61.00 10.28 10.72
N LEU A 269 -60.13 9.51 11.40
CA LEU A 269 -60.40 8.94 12.73
C LEU A 269 -60.81 10.03 13.75
N PRO A 270 -60.12 11.20 13.85
CA PRO A 270 -60.54 12.27 14.76
C PRO A 270 -61.93 12.82 14.44
N THR A 271 -62.32 12.88 13.17
CA THR A 271 -63.65 13.34 12.74
C THR A 271 -64.74 12.32 13.07
N ALA A 272 -64.45 11.02 12.99
CA ALA A 272 -65.37 9.96 13.41
C ALA A 272 -65.63 10.03 14.93
N PHE A 273 -64.58 10.09 15.76
CA PHE A 273 -64.75 10.24 17.21
C PHE A 273 -65.47 11.53 17.60
N ALA A 274 -65.19 12.66 16.93
CA ALA A 274 -65.88 13.93 17.19
C ALA A 274 -67.40 13.83 16.93
N ARG A 275 -67.83 13.08 15.91
CA ARG A 275 -69.26 12.82 15.66
C ARG A 275 -69.88 11.96 16.75
N ILE A 276 -69.28 10.83 17.10
CA ILE A 276 -69.78 9.95 18.17
C ILE A 276 -69.95 10.70 19.49
N LEU A 277 -69.00 11.57 19.85
CA LEU A 277 -69.10 12.41 21.05
C LEU A 277 -70.24 13.44 20.96
N GLN A 278 -70.45 14.05 19.79
CA GLN A 278 -71.59 14.93 19.54
C GLN A 278 -72.93 14.18 19.58
N ASP A 279 -72.99 12.97 19.04
CA ASP A 279 -74.19 12.13 19.06
C ASP A 279 -74.54 11.74 20.50
N PHE A 280 -73.55 11.34 21.31
CA PHE A 280 -73.71 11.15 22.76
C PHE A 280 -74.16 12.42 23.49
N GLU A 281 -73.62 13.60 23.16
CA GLU A 281 -74.05 14.87 23.76
C GLU A 281 -75.53 15.16 23.45
N THR A 282 -75.94 15.02 22.18
CA THR A 282 -77.34 15.24 21.80
C THR A 282 -78.29 14.21 22.41
N GLU A 283 -77.89 12.94 22.52
CA GLU A 283 -78.67 11.89 23.19
C GLU A 283 -78.80 12.17 24.71
N VAL A 284 -77.73 12.60 25.38
CA VAL A 284 -77.78 13.03 26.79
C VAL A 284 -78.71 14.23 26.98
N LEU A 285 -78.67 15.23 26.08
CA LEU A 285 -79.63 16.34 26.09
C LEU A 285 -81.07 15.85 25.86
N ARG A 286 -81.29 14.92 24.93
CA ARG A 286 -82.59 14.31 24.59
C ARG A 286 -83.13 13.41 25.71
N LEU A 287 -82.27 12.83 26.53
CA LEU A 287 -82.67 12.04 27.69
C LEU A 287 -83.00 12.97 28.87
N LYS A 288 -82.14 13.99 29.10
CA LYS A 288 -82.35 15.04 30.10
C LYS A 288 -83.67 15.78 29.90
N SER A 289 -84.04 16.14 28.66
CA SER A 289 -85.33 16.79 28.40
C SER A 289 -86.53 15.89 28.69
N LYS A 290 -86.46 14.57 28.40
CA LYS A 290 -87.50 13.60 28.77
C LYS A 290 -87.63 13.36 30.28
N PHE A 291 -86.59 13.61 31.06
CA PHE A 291 -86.63 13.57 32.53
C PHE A 291 -87.02 14.90 33.19
N VAL A 292 -87.19 15.98 32.44
CA VAL A 292 -87.73 17.27 32.94
C VAL A 292 -89.21 17.42 32.58
N PRO A 293 -90.08 16.58 33.20
CA PRO A 293 -91.40 17.07 33.60
C PRO A 293 -91.80 16.61 35.03
N VAL A 294 -90.90 16.75 36.02
CA VAL A 294 -91.21 16.47 37.45
C VAL A 294 -90.71 17.58 38.39
N ARG A 295 -91.09 18.84 38.11
CA ARG A 295 -90.94 19.95 39.09
C ARG A 295 -92.14 20.90 39.23
N ASP A 296 -93.20 20.71 38.43
CA ASP A 296 -94.44 21.50 38.53
C ASP A 296 -95.51 20.78 39.38
N PHE A 297 -95.16 20.41 40.62
CA PHE A 297 -96.15 20.14 41.66
C PHE A 297 -96.38 21.43 42.46
N PRO A 298 -97.63 21.94 42.57
CA PRO A 298 -97.89 23.18 43.29
C PRO A 298 -97.67 23.01 44.80
N PRO A 299 -97.27 24.09 45.52
CA PRO A 299 -96.94 24.00 46.94
C PRO A 299 -98.19 23.82 47.80
N LEU A 300 -98.42 22.61 48.30
CA LEU A 300 -99.37 22.36 49.39
C LEU A 300 -98.82 22.96 50.69
N SER A 301 -99.39 24.09 51.09
CA SER A 301 -99.14 24.74 52.39
C SER A 301 -100.41 25.46 52.85
N THR A 302 -100.66 25.46 54.17
CA THR A 302 -101.82 26.12 54.83
C THR A 302 -103.16 25.39 54.56
N VAL A 303 -103.94 24.88 55.53
CA VAL A 303 -103.85 24.71 57.01
C VAL A 303 -104.99 23.72 57.42
N ALA A 304 -105.18 23.13 58.61
CA ALA A 304 -104.58 23.20 59.96
C ALA A 304 -104.89 21.89 60.74
N TYR A 305 -104.75 21.93 62.08
CA TYR A 305 -105.49 21.21 63.16
C TYR A 305 -105.99 19.76 62.93
N LEU A 306 -105.72 18.78 63.81
CA LEU A 306 -105.44 18.85 65.27
C LEU A 306 -104.27 17.97 65.74
N HIS A 307 -103.60 18.43 66.79
CA HIS A 307 -102.79 17.67 67.78
C HIS A 307 -103.72 17.37 68.99
N PRO A 308 -103.37 16.55 70.03
CA PRO A 308 -102.02 16.13 70.41
C PRO A 308 -101.83 14.67 70.91
N GLU A 309 -100.61 14.40 71.42
CA GLU A 309 -100.18 13.25 72.26
C GLU A 309 -99.96 11.90 71.53
N PHE A 310 -99.04 10.99 71.90
CA PHE A 310 -97.93 10.96 72.90
C PHE A 310 -96.96 9.80 72.48
N GLU A 311 -95.69 9.60 72.93
CA GLU A 311 -94.73 10.34 73.79
C GLU A 311 -93.25 9.95 73.39
N LYS A 312 -92.24 10.38 74.15
CA LYS A 312 -90.84 9.90 74.41
C LYS A 312 -90.39 8.54 73.75
N CYS A 313 -89.11 8.29 73.47
CA CYS A 313 -87.90 8.80 74.14
C CYS A 313 -86.58 8.71 73.30
N THR A 314 -85.50 9.20 73.90
CA THR A 314 -84.06 8.96 73.66
C THR A 314 -83.66 7.55 73.17
N GLY A 315 -82.52 7.33 72.50
CA GLY A 315 -81.40 8.24 72.14
C GLY A 315 -80.07 7.46 71.95
N SER A 316 -79.03 8.13 71.44
CA SER A 316 -77.64 7.63 71.32
C SER A 316 -77.02 7.22 72.69
N PRO A 317 -76.00 6.34 72.74
CA PRO A 317 -74.69 6.54 72.07
C PRO A 317 -74.59 6.04 70.63
#